data_AF-A0A3B3B8J0-F1
#
_entry.id   AF-A0A3B3B8J0-F1
#
_cell.length_a   1.000
_cell.length_b   1.000
_cell.length_c   1.000
_cell.angle_alpha   90.00
_cell.angle_beta   90.00
_cell.angle_gamma   90.00
#
_symmetry.space_group_name_H-M   'P 1'
#
loop_
_entity.id
_entity.type
_entity.pdbx_description
1 polymer ?
#
loop_
_entity_poly.entity_id
_entity_poly.type
_entity_poly.pdbx_seq_one_letter_code
_entity_poly.pdbx_strand_id
1 'polypeptide(L)'
;FHQLPSKVTIGQINEALDEGDPAKTLDMLLNPSAKLTDVDPSIALHYHNKLLEARREKAHVRLYKSFAFLNLSGMVIKNMQTAHAKRSRVQLHGII
;
A
#
# COMPACT_ATOMS: atom_id res chain seq x y z
N PHE A 1 7.09 -19.01 21.34
CA PHE A 1 6.69 -17.98 20.37
C PHE A 1 5.26 -17.54 20.67
N HIS A 2 5.08 -16.56 21.56
CA HIS A 2 3.76 -15.95 21.79
C HIS A 2 3.52 -14.92 20.70
N GLN A 3 2.72 -15.28 19.71
CA GLN A 3 2.22 -14.34 18.72
C GLN A 3 1.35 -13.33 19.48
N LEU A 4 1.76 -12.06 19.49
CA LEU A 4 1.03 -11.02 20.21
C LEU A 4 -0.44 -11.00 19.74
N PRO A 5 -1.41 -10.98 20.66
CA PRO A 5 -2.84 -11.07 20.35
C PRO A 5 -3.31 -9.96 19.40
N SER A 6 -2.56 -8.88 19.22
CA SER A 6 -2.91 -7.78 18.30
C SER A 6 -2.65 -8.08 16.82
N LYS A 7 -1.69 -8.96 16.47
CA LYS A 7 -1.28 -9.16 15.06
C LYS A 7 -2.21 -10.12 14.33
N VAL A 8 -2.73 -11.13 15.04
CA VAL A 8 -3.71 -12.09 14.50
C VAL A 8 -5.03 -11.37 14.21
N THR A 9 -5.49 -10.53 15.14
CA THR A 9 -6.76 -9.81 15.00
C THR A 9 -6.77 -8.83 13.83
N ILE A 10 -5.67 -8.11 13.58
CA ILE A 10 -5.57 -7.22 12.40
C ILE A 10 -5.63 -8.02 11.09
N GLY A 11 -5.05 -9.22 11.05
CA GLY A 11 -5.13 -10.11 9.90
C GLY A 11 -6.58 -10.51 9.60
N GLN A 12 -7.32 -10.92 10.62
CA GLN A 12 -8.72 -11.34 10.51
C GLN A 12 -9.67 -10.20 10.13
N ILE A 13 -9.43 -8.98 10.66
CA ILE A 13 -10.17 -7.79 10.26
C ILE A 13 -9.93 -7.49 8.76
N ASN A 14 -8.69 -7.62 8.27
CA ASN A 14 -8.40 -7.39 6.86
C ASN A 14 -9.05 -8.45 5.95
N GLU A 15 -9.11 -9.70 6.40
CA GLU A 15 -9.77 -10.81 5.70
C GLU A 15 -11.28 -10.57 5.59
N ALA A 16 -11.94 -10.18 6.69
CA ALA A 16 -13.36 -9.80 6.69
C ALA A 16 -13.66 -8.59 5.80
N LEU A 17 -12.72 -7.63 5.71
CA LEU A 17 -12.80 -6.51 4.77
C LEU A 17 -12.62 -6.92 3.31
N ASP A 18 -11.79 -7.93 3.02
CA ASP A 18 -11.61 -8.47 1.66
C ASP A 18 -12.82 -9.28 1.18
N GLU A 19 -13.51 -9.94 2.10
CA GLU A 19 -14.76 -10.66 1.81
C GLU A 19 -15.96 -9.72 1.55
N GLY A 20 -15.85 -8.45 1.94
CA GLY A 20 -16.90 -7.45 1.72
C GLY A 20 -18.15 -7.65 2.58
N ASP A 21 -18.04 -8.41 3.67
CA ASP A 21 -19.14 -8.67 4.62
C ASP A 21 -19.04 -7.71 5.84
N PRO A 22 -19.96 -6.74 5.96
CA PRO A 22 -19.96 -5.79 7.07
C PRO A 22 -20.23 -6.46 8.43
N ALA A 23 -21.01 -7.54 8.46
CA ALA A 23 -21.35 -8.25 9.70
C ALA A 23 -20.12 -9.01 10.23
N LYS A 24 -19.35 -9.67 9.36
CA LYS A 24 -18.06 -10.28 9.74
C LYS A 24 -17.03 -9.25 10.17
N THR A 25 -16.99 -8.09 9.51
CA THR A 25 -16.10 -6.99 9.92
C THR A 25 -16.46 -6.50 11.32
N LEU A 26 -17.77 -6.37 11.62
CA LEU A 26 -18.25 -5.98 12.94
C LEU A 26 -17.90 -7.03 14.00
N ASP A 27 -18.10 -8.32 13.72
CA ASP A 27 -17.77 -9.41 14.65
C ASP A 27 -16.28 -9.43 15.01
N MET A 28 -15.41 -9.15 14.04
CA MET A 28 -13.97 -9.03 14.25
C MET A 28 -13.56 -7.76 15.00
N LEU A 29 -14.28 -6.65 14.82
CA LEU A 29 -14.07 -5.42 15.58
C LEU A 29 -14.55 -5.54 17.04
N LEU A 30 -15.62 -6.29 17.28
CA LEU A 30 -16.17 -6.58 18.61
C LEU A 30 -15.40 -7.70 19.34
N ASN A 31 -14.51 -8.41 18.65
CA ASN A 31 -13.70 -9.46 19.26
C ASN A 31 -12.84 -8.85 20.38
N PRO A 32 -12.91 -9.36 21.64
CA PRO A 32 -12.10 -8.84 22.75
C PRO A 32 -10.58 -8.94 22.51
N SER A 33 -10.17 -9.78 21.55
CA SER A 33 -8.78 -9.89 21.07
C SER A 33 -8.32 -8.69 20.24
N ALA A 34 -9.25 -7.85 19.74
CA ALA A 34 -8.96 -6.63 19.00
C ALA A 34 -8.52 -5.48 19.93
N LYS A 35 -8.69 -5.64 21.26
CA LYS A 35 -8.42 -4.60 22.27
C LYS A 35 -9.10 -3.26 21.98
N LEU A 36 -10.20 -3.28 21.23
CA LEU A 36 -11.04 -2.12 21.00
C LEU A 36 -12.04 -2.04 22.16
N THR A 37 -11.66 -1.35 23.23
CA THR A 37 -12.61 -0.95 24.26
C THR A 37 -13.46 0.18 23.67
N ASP A 38 -14.80 0.03 23.66
CA ASP A 38 -15.78 1.05 23.26
C ASP A 38 -16.24 1.06 21.78
N VAL A 39 -16.34 -0.12 21.14
CA VAL A 39 -16.98 -0.25 19.81
C VAL A 39 -18.50 -0.21 19.98
N ASP A 40 -19.14 0.88 19.54
CA ASP A 40 -20.60 0.98 19.49
C ASP A 40 -21.14 0.22 18.26
N PRO A 41 -21.90 -0.87 18.47
CA PRO A 41 -22.46 -1.67 17.36
C PRO A 41 -23.45 -0.89 16.50
N SER A 42 -24.03 0.20 17.00
CA SER A 42 -24.98 1.06 16.26
C SER A 42 -24.33 1.80 15.08
N ILE A 43 -23.01 1.98 15.13
CA ILE A 43 -22.21 2.68 14.10
C ILE A 43 -21.19 1.75 13.41
N ALA A 44 -21.37 0.43 13.53
CA ALA A 44 -20.59 -0.61 12.87
C ALA A 44 -20.31 -0.35 11.38
N LEU A 45 -21.36 0.02 10.64
CA LEU A 45 -21.29 0.31 9.21
C LEU A 45 -20.40 1.53 8.93
N HIS A 46 -20.41 2.53 9.81
CA HIS A 46 -19.56 3.70 9.69
C HIS A 46 -18.08 3.34 9.86
N TYR A 47 -17.74 2.46 10.82
CA TYR A 47 -16.39 1.94 10.99
C TYR A 47 -15.92 1.15 9.77
N HIS A 48 -16.76 0.25 9.25
CA HIS A 48 -16.45 -0.51 8.04
C HIS A 48 -16.15 0.41 6.85
N ASN A 49 -16.99 1.42 6.61
CA ASN A 49 -16.79 2.39 5.54
C ASN A 49 -15.50 3.20 5.72
N LYS A 50 -15.18 3.65 6.94
CA LYS A 50 -13.94 4.39 7.22
C LYS A 50 -12.69 3.55 7.05
N LEU A 51 -12.73 2.28 7.46
CA LEU A 51 -11.62 1.34 7.26
C LEU A 51 -11.41 1.05 5.77
N LEU A 52 -12.48 0.91 5.00
CA LEU A 52 -12.42 0.71 3.56
C LEU A 52 -11.86 1.94 2.82
N GLU A 53 -12.27 3.14 3.21
CA GLU A 53 -11.75 4.42 2.70
C GLU A 53 -10.24 4.53 2.97
N ALA A 54 -9.81 4.34 4.22
CA ALA A 54 -8.40 4.38 4.60
C ALA A 54 -7.57 3.31 3.87
N ARG A 55 -8.14 2.13 3.58
CA ARG A 55 -7.50 1.08 2.79
C ARG A 55 -7.30 1.50 1.35
N ARG A 56 -8.31 2.11 0.72
CA ARG A 56 -8.25 2.63 -0.66
C ARG A 56 -7.22 3.75 -0.79
N GLU A 57 -7.19 4.69 0.14
CA GLU A 57 -6.19 5.76 0.15
C GLU A 57 -4.76 5.21 0.26
N LYS A 58 -4.52 4.25 1.16
CA LYS A 58 -3.22 3.58 1.28
C LYS A 58 -2.82 2.83 0.01
N ALA A 59 -3.77 2.15 -0.63
CA ALA A 59 -3.54 1.48 -1.91
C ALA A 59 -3.20 2.49 -3.02
N HIS A 60 -3.93 3.59 -3.10
CA HIS A 60 -3.69 4.65 -4.08
C HIS A 60 -2.31 5.29 -3.90
N VAL A 61 -1.91 5.59 -2.66
CA VAL A 61 -0.56 6.09 -2.36
C VAL A 61 0.51 5.08 -2.74
N ARG A 62 0.31 3.78 -2.49
CA ARG A 62 1.27 2.73 -2.91
C ARG A 62 1.39 2.63 -4.43
N LEU A 63 0.26 2.64 -5.15
CA LEU A 63 0.23 2.59 -6.61
C LEU A 63 0.88 3.85 -7.21
N TYR A 64 0.54 5.03 -6.71
CA TYR A 64 1.16 6.29 -7.13
C TYR A 64 2.67 6.29 -6.88
N LYS A 65 3.12 5.89 -5.68
CA LYS A 65 4.56 5.77 -5.36
C LYS A 65 5.27 4.75 -6.27
N SER A 66 4.65 3.59 -6.50
CA SER A 66 5.19 2.56 -7.38
C SER A 66 5.31 3.05 -8.83
N PHE A 67 4.26 3.69 -9.35
CA PHE A 67 4.26 4.29 -10.67
C PHE A 67 5.31 5.42 -10.79
N ALA A 68 5.39 6.33 -9.83
CA ALA A 68 6.37 7.40 -9.80
C ALA A 68 7.82 6.85 -9.77
N PHE A 69 8.06 5.79 -8.99
CA PHE A 69 9.36 5.12 -8.96
C PHE A 69 9.73 4.52 -10.33
N LEU A 70 8.81 3.78 -10.97
CA LEU A 70 9.06 3.19 -12.29
C LEU A 70 9.35 4.27 -13.36
N ASN A 71 8.59 5.38 -13.36
CA ASN A 71 8.82 6.48 -14.29
C ASN A 71 10.18 7.16 -14.05
N LEU A 72 10.54 7.40 -12.79
CA LEU A 72 11.83 8.00 -12.43
C LEU A 72 12.99 7.08 -12.82
N SER A 73 12.90 5.78 -12.56
CA SER A 73 13.88 4.80 -13.00
C SER A 73 14.04 4.78 -14.52
N GLY A 74 12.93 4.81 -15.27
CA GLY A 74 12.97 4.89 -16.74
C GLY A 74 13.66 6.17 -17.24
N MET A 75 13.40 7.32 -16.61
CA MET A 75 14.05 8.59 -16.94
C MET A 75 15.56 8.54 -16.67
N VAL A 76 15.98 7.99 -15.53
CA VAL A 76 17.40 7.84 -15.18
C VAL A 76 18.11 6.93 -16.19
N ILE A 77 17.51 5.79 -16.54
CA ILE A 77 18.07 4.87 -17.53
C ILE A 77 18.22 5.56 -18.89
N LYS A 78 17.18 6.26 -19.35
CA LYS A 78 17.21 7.01 -20.62
C LYS A 78 18.33 8.06 -20.61
N ASN A 79 18.46 8.82 -19.52
CA ASN A 79 19.51 9.82 -19.37
C ASN A 79 20.90 9.19 -19.41
N MET A 80 21.12 8.06 -18.72
CA MET A 80 22.39 7.34 -18.76
C MET A 80 22.73 6.84 -20.17
N GLN A 81 21.76 6.24 -20.88
CA GLN A 81 21.97 5.78 -22.26
C GLN A 81 22.32 6.94 -23.21
N THR A 82 21.62 8.07 -23.10
CA THR A 82 21.92 9.26 -23.91
C THR A 82 23.29 9.87 -23.57
N ALA A 83 23.69 9.85 -22.29
CA ALA A 83 25.02 10.31 -21.87
C ALA A 83 26.13 9.43 -22.46
N HIS A 84 25.97 8.10 -22.44
CA HIS A 84 26.91 7.18 -23.10
C HIS A 84 26.96 7.40 -24.62
N ALA A 85 25.81 7.50 -25.28
CA ALA A 85 25.74 7.74 -26.72
C ALA A 85 26.41 9.07 -27.13
N LYS A 86 26.23 10.13 -26.34
CA LYS A 86 26.85 11.44 -26.60
C LYS A 86 28.36 11.40 -26.35
N ARG A 87 28.82 10.72 -25.29
CA ARG A 87 30.24 10.58 -24.96
C ARG A 87 31.01 9.74 -26.00
N SER A 88 30.37 8.76 -26.63
CA SER A 88 30.94 7.97 -27.74
C SER A 88 31.04 8.77 -29.04
N ARG A 89 30.08 9.66 -29.36
CA ARG A 89 30.15 10.52 -30.55
C ARG A 89 31.23 11.61 -30.47
N VAL A 90 31.54 12.10 -29.28
CA VAL A 90 32.60 13.10 -29.07
C VAL A 90 33.99 12.46 -29.18
N GLN A 91 34.17 11.20 -28.75
CA GLN A 91 35.45 10.49 -28.90
C GLN A 91 35.80 10.16 -30.36
N LEU A 92 34.80 9.88 -31.21
CA LEU A 92 35.03 9.59 -32.63
C LEU A 92 35.50 10.81 -33.45
N HIS A 93 35.15 12.03 -33.05
CA HIS A 93 35.60 13.26 -33.74
C HIS A 93 36.94 13.81 -33.24
N GLY A 94 37.53 13.22 -32.19
CA GLY A 94 38.83 13.63 -31.65
C GLY A 94 40.00 12.78 -32.16
N ILE A 95 39.77 11.86 -33.12
CA ILE A 95 40.78 10.92 -33.66
C ILE A 95 41.05 11.18 -35.15
N ILE A 96 40.61 12.31 -35.71
CA ILE A 96 40.95 12.74 -37.09
C ILE A 96 41.63 14.10 -37.07
#